data_AF-A0A9R1PFR6-F1
#
_entry.id   AF-A0A9R1PFR6-F1
#
_cell.length_a   1.000
_cell.length_b   1.000
_cell.length_c   1.000
_cell.angle_alpha   90.00
_cell.angle_beta   90.00
_cell.angle_gamma   90.00
#
_symmetry.space_group_name_H-M   'P 1'
#
loop_
_entity.id
_entity.type
_entity.pdbx_description
1 polymer ?
#
loop_
_entity_poly.entity_id
_entity_poly.type
_entity_poly.pdbx_seq_one_letter_code
_entity_poly.pdbx_strand_id
1 'polypeptide(L)'
;MSPLQRYEAFFRSFVDAFDDLFESTITDVTVGLGPNGELRYPSYPPGSDVTQFIGVGEFQCYDKYMLAQLRQHAEALGNPLWGLAGPHDAPGSFSRIKSNIVTAERMKPTFFTYRRMGAEFFSPEHWSPFMEFVRTVVCGEWDEDDETAAAVSSYDDLPQPV
;
A
#
# COMPACT_ATOMS: atom_id res chain seq x y z
N MET A 1 -6.48 23.47 -16.91
CA MET A 1 -5.05 23.45 -17.28
C MET A 1 -4.34 22.49 -16.33
N SER A 2 -3.78 21.39 -16.85
CA SER A 2 -3.02 20.43 -16.04
C SER A 2 -1.65 20.99 -15.65
N PRO A 3 -0.98 20.43 -14.63
CA PRO A 3 0.39 20.81 -14.29
C PRO A 3 1.34 20.73 -15.49
N LEU A 4 1.27 19.65 -16.27
CA LEU A 4 2.10 19.46 -17.45
C LEU A 4 1.90 20.57 -18.49
N GLN A 5 0.65 20.99 -18.72
CA GLN A 5 0.36 22.10 -19.63
C GLN A 5 0.96 23.43 -19.15
N ARG A 6 1.07 23.65 -17.83
CA ARG A 6 1.73 24.87 -17.28
C ARG A 6 3.22 24.85 -17.53
N TYR A 7 3.87 23.72 -17.30
CA TYR A 7 5.29 23.55 -17.62
C TYR A 7 5.53 23.76 -19.12
N GLU A 8 4.72 23.15 -19.98
CA GLU A 8 4.85 23.32 -21.43
C GLU A 8 4.72 24.80 -21.84
N ALA A 9 3.67 25.48 -21.38
CA ALA A 9 3.45 26.89 -21.70
C ALA A 9 4.61 27.79 -21.21
N PHE A 10 5.15 27.50 -20.03
CA PHE A 10 6.32 28.21 -19.50
C PHE A 10 7.54 28.01 -20.39
N PHE A 11 7.87 26.77 -20.76
CA PHE A 11 9.04 26.50 -21.60
C PHE A 11 8.92 27.09 -23.00
N ARG A 12 7.73 27.06 -23.60
CA ARG A 12 7.49 27.75 -24.88
C ARG A 12 7.76 29.25 -24.76
N SER A 13 7.20 29.90 -23.75
CA SER A 13 7.43 31.32 -23.51
C SER A 13 8.89 31.65 -23.19
N PHE A 14 9.61 30.75 -22.53
CA PHE A 14 11.03 30.93 -22.23
C PHE A 14 11.88 30.86 -23.50
N VAL A 15 11.60 29.89 -24.38
CA VAL A 15 12.26 29.80 -25.69
C VAL A 15 11.97 31.05 -26.52
N ASP A 16 10.70 31.44 -26.65
CA ASP A 16 10.33 32.62 -27.45
C ASP A 16 10.99 33.92 -26.95
N ALA A 17 11.21 34.05 -25.64
CA ALA A 17 11.76 35.27 -25.03
C ALA A 17 13.30 35.36 -25.07
N PHE A 18 13.99 34.23 -25.16
CA PHE A 18 15.46 34.15 -25.06
C PHE A 18 16.10 33.40 -26.25
N ASP A 19 15.37 33.22 -27.35
CA ASP A 19 15.78 32.51 -28.57
C ASP A 19 17.17 32.97 -29.06
N ASP A 20 17.44 34.27 -29.01
CA ASP A 20 18.71 34.89 -29.42
C ASP A 20 19.90 34.55 -28.51
N LEU A 21 19.63 34.09 -27.28
CA LEU A 21 20.66 33.73 -26.29
C LEU A 21 20.97 32.23 -26.28
N PHE A 22 20.17 31.39 -26.94
CA PHE A 22 20.46 29.96 -27.09
C PHE A 22 21.70 29.73 -27.93
N GLU A 23 22.42 28.65 -27.64
CA GLU A 23 23.70 28.26 -28.28
C GLU A 23 24.87 29.24 -28.07
N SER A 24 24.63 30.36 -27.38
CA SER A 24 25.67 31.33 -26.99
C SER A 24 25.79 31.42 -25.46
N THR A 25 24.87 32.12 -24.81
CA THR A 25 24.86 32.34 -23.35
C THR A 25 24.18 31.18 -22.64
N ILE A 26 23.06 30.69 -23.20
CA ILE A 26 22.32 29.54 -22.69
C ILE A 26 22.77 28.33 -23.48
N THR A 27 23.69 27.56 -22.91
CA THR A 27 24.22 26.32 -23.51
C THR A 27 23.42 25.09 -23.11
N ASP A 28 22.82 25.13 -21.91
CA ASP A 28 22.18 23.99 -21.28
C ASP A 28 20.96 24.41 -20.46
N VAL A 29 19.97 23.52 -20.38
CA VAL A 29 18.77 23.71 -19.57
C VAL A 29 18.57 22.50 -18.68
N THR A 30 18.55 22.73 -17.36
CA THR A 30 18.20 21.70 -16.38
C THR A 30 16.78 21.93 -15.88
N VAL A 31 15.92 20.92 -16.03
CA VAL A 31 14.51 20.99 -15.64
C VAL A 31 14.32 20.32 -14.29
N GLY A 32 13.83 21.09 -13.31
CA GLY A 32 13.47 20.55 -12.01
C GLY A 32 12.20 19.69 -12.07
N LEU A 33 12.28 18.44 -11.63
CA LEU A 33 11.17 17.48 -11.70
C LEU A 33 10.55 17.13 -10.33
N GLY A 34 10.98 17.81 -9.27
CA GLY A 34 10.55 17.54 -7.91
C GLY A 34 11.27 18.40 -6.87
N PRO A 35 11.31 17.96 -5.61
CA PRO A 35 11.93 18.69 -4.51
C PRO A 35 13.39 19.00 -4.81
N ASN A 36 13.83 20.23 -4.57
CA ASN A 36 15.19 20.71 -4.87
C ASN A 36 15.61 20.53 -6.34
N GLY A 37 14.65 20.42 -7.27
CA GLY A 37 14.91 20.18 -8.69
C GLY A 37 15.14 18.71 -9.05
N GLU A 38 15.12 17.79 -8.09
CA GLU A 38 15.43 16.38 -8.31
C GLU A 38 14.20 15.58 -8.70
N LEU A 39 14.38 14.56 -9.55
CA LEU A 39 13.30 13.62 -9.91
C LEU A 39 13.08 12.59 -8.80
N ARG A 40 12.35 12.99 -7.75
CA ARG A 40 12.00 12.11 -6.64
C ARG A 40 10.80 12.61 -5.85
N TYR A 41 10.30 11.76 -4.96
CA TYR A 41 9.32 12.13 -3.94
C TYR A 41 9.97 12.91 -2.78
N PRO A 42 9.22 13.80 -2.10
CA PRO A 42 9.66 14.48 -0.88
C PRO A 42 9.59 13.54 0.34
N SER A 43 10.31 12.43 0.29
CA SER A 43 10.23 11.35 1.30
C SER A 43 10.83 11.69 2.67
N TYR A 44 11.35 12.91 2.85
CA TYR A 44 11.95 13.38 4.08
C TYR A 44 11.24 14.63 4.58
N PRO A 45 11.21 14.89 5.90
CA PRO A 45 10.54 16.05 6.46
C PRO A 45 10.98 17.37 5.80
N PRO A 46 10.06 18.33 5.55
CA PRO A 46 10.44 19.64 5.03
C PRO A 46 11.51 20.30 5.91
N GLY A 47 12.59 20.77 5.29
CA GLY A 47 13.72 21.39 6.00
C GLY A 47 14.78 20.42 6.53
N SER A 48 14.61 19.11 6.33
CA SER A 48 15.69 18.15 6.57
C SER A 48 16.71 18.17 5.45
N ASP A 49 18.00 18.15 5.82
CA ASP A 49 19.10 17.92 4.90
C ASP A 49 19.20 16.41 4.63
N VAL A 50 19.18 16.01 3.36
CA VAL A 50 19.35 14.61 2.92
C VAL A 50 20.64 13.98 3.43
N THR A 51 21.66 14.79 3.76
CA THR A 51 22.91 14.32 4.35
C THR A 51 22.84 14.12 5.87
N GLN A 52 21.86 14.72 6.55
CA GLN A 52 21.71 14.68 8.01
C GLN A 52 20.54 13.80 8.47
N PHE A 53 19.55 13.56 7.62
CA PHE A 53 18.42 12.70 7.94
C PHE A 53 18.83 11.22 7.94
N ILE A 54 18.79 10.60 9.12
CA ILE A 54 19.18 9.20 9.35
C ILE A 54 18.01 8.19 9.23
N GLY A 55 16.79 8.67 8.95
CA GLY A 55 15.62 7.82 8.79
C GLY A 55 15.50 7.23 7.38
N VAL A 56 14.64 6.23 7.23
CA VAL A 56 14.38 5.56 5.94
C VAL A 56 13.48 6.37 5.00
N GLY A 57 12.81 7.39 5.52
CA GLY A 57 11.82 8.21 4.80
C GLY A 57 10.42 7.60 4.78
N GLU A 58 9.49 8.29 4.14
CA GLU A 58 8.09 7.85 3.99
C GLU A 58 7.67 7.88 2.52
N PHE A 59 6.75 6.98 2.16
CA PHE A 59 6.08 7.05 0.86
C PHE A 59 5.24 8.34 0.78
N GLN A 60 5.24 9.00 -0.37
CA GLN A 60 4.49 10.25 -0.58
C GLN A 60 3.41 10.05 -1.65
N CYS A 61 2.62 8.99 -1.49
CA CYS A 61 1.64 8.55 -2.48
C CYS A 61 0.21 8.45 -1.91
N TYR A 62 -0.11 9.24 -0.88
CA TYR A 62 -1.41 9.23 -0.21
C TYR A 62 -2.40 10.26 -0.75
N ASP A 63 -2.03 11.02 -1.78
CA ASP A 63 -2.98 11.92 -2.41
C ASP A 63 -4.08 11.12 -3.13
N LYS A 64 -5.26 11.74 -3.24
CA LYS A 64 -6.45 11.09 -3.81
C LYS A 64 -6.25 10.56 -5.23
N TYR A 65 -5.37 11.16 -6.04
CA TYR A 65 -5.14 10.71 -7.42
C TYR A 65 -4.26 9.47 -7.44
N MET A 66 -3.18 9.43 -6.66
CA MET A 66 -2.33 8.24 -6.55
C MET A 66 -3.07 7.07 -5.90
N LEU A 67 -3.87 7.31 -4.86
CA LEU A 67 -4.69 6.26 -4.24
C LEU A 67 -5.74 5.70 -5.21
N ALA A 68 -6.37 6.55 -6.02
CA ALA A 68 -7.32 6.11 -7.04
C ALA A 68 -6.62 5.23 -8.12
N GLN A 69 -5.42 5.61 -8.54
CA GLN A 69 -4.63 4.81 -9.49
C GLN A 69 -4.21 3.47 -8.89
N LEU A 70 -3.76 3.46 -7.63
CA LEU A 70 -3.43 2.23 -6.92
C LEU A 70 -4.63 1.28 -6.87
N ARG A 71 -5.82 1.82 -6.52
CA ARG A 71 -7.07 1.05 -6.52
C ARG A 71 -7.40 0.46 -7.88
N GLN A 72 -7.39 1.27 -8.91
CA GLN A 72 -7.69 0.82 -10.28
C GLN A 72 -6.72 -0.29 -10.72
N HIS A 73 -5.44 -0.16 -10.38
CA HIS A 73 -4.45 -1.16 -10.75
C HIS A 73 -4.59 -2.45 -9.97
N ALA A 74 -4.90 -2.36 -8.66
CA ALA A 74 -5.19 -3.50 -7.81
C ALA A 74 -6.40 -4.30 -8.31
N GLU A 75 -7.47 -3.61 -8.71
CA GLU A 75 -8.66 -4.20 -9.32
C GLU A 75 -8.33 -4.90 -10.65
N ALA A 76 -7.55 -4.26 -11.52
CA ALA A 76 -7.13 -4.82 -12.81
C ALA A 76 -6.27 -6.09 -12.66
N LEU A 77 -5.49 -6.19 -11.58
CA LEU A 77 -4.68 -7.36 -11.24
C LEU A 77 -5.47 -8.46 -10.51
N GLY A 78 -6.78 -8.30 -10.30
CA GLY A 78 -7.59 -9.26 -9.57
C GLY A 78 -7.32 -9.29 -8.06
N ASN A 79 -6.63 -8.28 -7.52
CA ASN A 79 -6.26 -8.18 -6.11
C ASN A 79 -6.79 -6.87 -5.49
N PRO A 80 -8.12 -6.62 -5.49
CA PRO A 80 -8.69 -5.33 -5.11
C PRO A 80 -8.35 -4.89 -3.68
N LEU A 81 -8.06 -5.83 -2.78
CA LEU A 81 -7.66 -5.55 -1.40
C LEU A 81 -6.32 -4.78 -1.31
N TRP A 82 -5.46 -4.86 -2.33
CA TRP A 82 -4.18 -4.14 -2.35
C TRP A 82 -4.33 -2.63 -2.57
N GLY A 83 -5.49 -2.21 -3.09
CA GLY A 83 -5.76 -0.82 -3.46
C GLY A 83 -6.57 -0.03 -2.45
N LEU A 84 -6.83 -0.59 -1.26
CA LEU A 84 -7.72 0.01 -0.27
C LEU A 84 -7.10 1.21 0.48
N ALA A 85 -5.77 1.29 0.54
CA ALA A 85 -5.06 2.42 1.13
C ALA A 85 -3.62 2.47 0.64
N GLY A 86 -2.96 3.62 0.87
CA GLY A 86 -1.53 3.73 0.66
C GLY A 86 -0.72 2.89 1.67
N PRO A 87 0.58 2.73 1.42
CA PRO A 87 1.48 1.93 2.25
C PRO A 87 1.74 2.63 3.59
N HIS A 88 0.88 2.49 4.60
CA HIS A 88 1.10 3.07 5.94
C HIS A 88 1.74 2.07 6.91
N ASP A 89 2.68 2.57 7.71
CA ASP A 89 3.02 2.01 9.02
C ASP A 89 1.89 2.36 10.02
N ALA A 90 1.52 1.43 10.91
CA ALA A 90 0.22 1.39 11.62
C ALA A 90 -0.01 2.53 12.65
N PRO A 91 -1.30 2.81 13.01
CA PRO A 91 -1.92 2.15 14.17
C PRO A 91 -3.27 1.48 13.86
N GLY A 92 -3.72 1.52 12.59
CA GLY A 92 -4.95 0.84 12.12
C GLY A 92 -4.72 -0.48 11.40
N SER A 93 -3.45 -0.87 11.19
CA SER A 93 -3.10 -2.04 10.37
C SER A 93 -3.54 -3.35 11.03
N PHE A 94 -3.55 -3.45 12.37
CA PHE A 94 -4.01 -4.65 13.08
C PHE A 94 -5.48 -4.97 12.84
N SER A 95 -6.36 -3.98 13.02
CA SER A 95 -7.79 -4.14 12.80
C SER A 95 -8.11 -4.49 11.34
N ARG A 96 -7.32 -3.96 10.38
CA ARG A 96 -7.44 -4.27 8.95
C ARG A 96 -6.90 -5.66 8.59
N ILE A 97 -5.79 -6.09 9.18
CA ILE A 97 -5.28 -7.44 9.01
C ILE A 97 -6.30 -8.44 9.55
N LYS A 98 -6.88 -8.17 10.73
CA LYS A 98 -7.98 -8.97 11.29
C LYS A 98 -9.17 -9.05 10.34
N SER A 99 -9.67 -7.92 9.81
CA SER A 99 -10.81 -7.95 8.89
C SER A 99 -10.51 -8.75 7.62
N ASN A 100 -9.30 -8.66 7.06
CA ASN A 100 -8.93 -9.40 5.86
C ASN A 100 -8.82 -10.92 6.12
N ILE A 101 -8.23 -11.32 7.25
CA ILE A 101 -8.13 -12.74 7.64
C ILE A 101 -9.53 -13.34 7.87
N VAL A 102 -10.42 -12.61 8.53
CA VAL A 102 -11.77 -13.08 8.86
C VAL A 102 -12.69 -13.11 7.64
N THR A 103 -12.52 -12.17 6.69
CA THR A 103 -13.45 -12.01 5.55
C THR A 103 -13.06 -12.82 4.31
N ALA A 104 -11.77 -13.07 4.07
CA ALA A 104 -11.32 -13.57 2.77
C ALA A 104 -11.36 -15.11 2.63
N GLU A 105 -11.11 -15.89 3.71
CA GLU A 105 -10.95 -17.35 3.54
C GLU A 105 -11.53 -18.22 4.67
N ARG A 106 -12.01 -17.67 5.80
CA ARG A 106 -12.39 -18.46 7.01
C ARG A 106 -11.32 -19.47 7.46
N MET A 107 -10.08 -19.36 6.96
CA MET A 107 -9.01 -20.30 7.25
C MET A 107 -8.15 -19.73 8.37
N LYS A 108 -8.00 -20.50 9.45
CA LYS A 108 -7.16 -20.14 10.59
C LYS A 108 -5.70 -20.06 10.13
N PRO A 109 -5.04 -18.89 10.19
CA PRO A 109 -3.67 -18.77 9.73
C PRO A 109 -2.72 -19.54 10.65
N THR A 110 -1.93 -20.45 10.08
CA THR A 110 -0.95 -21.27 10.81
C THR A 110 0.42 -20.59 10.91
N PHE A 111 0.73 -19.67 9.99
CA PHE A 111 1.91 -18.81 10.05
C PHE A 111 1.60 -17.44 9.42
N PHE A 112 2.27 -16.40 9.91
CA PHE A 112 2.33 -15.10 9.24
C PHE A 112 3.74 -14.51 9.37
N THR A 113 4.19 -13.79 8.34
CA THR A 113 5.46 -13.05 8.36
C THR A 113 5.21 -11.57 8.16
N TYR A 114 5.69 -10.75 9.08
CA TYR A 114 5.72 -9.30 8.92
C TYR A 114 6.98 -8.89 8.15
N ARG A 115 6.81 -8.17 7.03
CA ARG A 115 7.91 -7.56 6.28
C ARG A 115 7.66 -6.07 6.12
N ARG A 116 8.71 -5.27 6.37
CA ARG A 116 8.73 -3.80 6.22
C ARG A 116 7.80 -3.02 7.17
N MET A 117 7.69 -3.42 8.42
CA MET A 117 7.05 -2.58 9.44
C MET A 117 8.09 -1.62 10.01
N GLY A 118 7.78 -0.31 10.04
CA GLY A 118 8.63 0.70 10.67
C GLY A 118 8.90 0.42 12.16
N ALA A 119 9.98 0.99 12.71
CA ALA A 119 10.37 0.80 14.12
C ALA A 119 9.28 1.23 15.12
N GLU A 120 8.45 2.18 14.72
CA GLU A 120 7.30 2.71 15.47
C GLU A 120 6.23 1.62 15.72
N PHE A 121 6.06 0.69 14.78
CA PHE A 121 5.15 -0.45 14.94
C PHE A 121 5.55 -1.40 16.07
N PHE A 122 6.85 -1.49 16.36
CA PHE A 122 7.41 -2.30 17.44
C PHE A 122 7.73 -1.48 18.68
N SER A 123 7.25 -0.23 18.76
CA SER A 123 7.45 0.57 19.95
C SER A 123 6.76 -0.08 21.16
N PRO A 124 7.27 0.14 22.39
CA PRO A 124 6.62 -0.35 23.60
C PRO A 124 5.18 0.14 23.76
N GLU A 125 4.84 1.31 23.23
CA GLU A 125 3.47 1.85 23.27
C GLU A 125 2.48 1.00 22.45
N HIS A 126 2.96 0.34 21.39
CA HIS A 126 2.15 -0.45 20.47
C HIS A 126 2.12 -1.95 20.78
N TRP A 127 2.83 -2.38 21.83
CA TRP A 127 2.89 -3.78 22.23
C TRP A 127 1.55 -4.35 22.68
N SER A 128 0.74 -3.58 23.42
CA SER A 128 -0.57 -4.05 23.91
C SER A 128 -1.56 -4.31 22.75
N PRO A 129 -1.76 -3.36 21.80
CA PRO A 129 -2.54 -3.61 20.58
C PRO A 129 -2.01 -4.78 19.72
N PHE A 130 -0.69 -4.92 19.60
CA PHE A 130 -0.08 -6.04 18.89
C PHE A 130 -0.44 -7.39 19.53
N MET A 131 -0.30 -7.50 20.85
CA MET A 131 -0.61 -8.73 21.59
C MET A 131 -2.11 -9.06 21.54
N GLU A 132 -2.99 -8.07 21.56
CA GLU A 132 -4.43 -8.25 21.35
C GLU A 132 -4.73 -8.78 19.94
N PHE A 133 -4.08 -8.22 18.92
CA PHE A 133 -4.18 -8.71 17.55
C PHE A 133 -3.73 -10.18 17.42
N VAL A 134 -2.54 -10.53 17.92
CA VAL A 134 -2.02 -11.90 17.85
C VAL A 134 -2.94 -12.87 18.58
N ARG A 135 -3.39 -12.53 19.80
CA ARG A 135 -4.36 -13.34 20.56
C ARG A 135 -5.66 -13.52 19.80
N THR A 136 -6.14 -12.48 19.13
CA THR A 136 -7.37 -12.57 18.35
C THR A 136 -7.22 -13.50 17.14
N VAL A 137 -6.10 -13.40 16.42
CA VAL A 137 -5.84 -14.22 15.23
C VAL A 137 -5.62 -15.69 15.60
N VAL A 138 -4.91 -15.96 16.71
CA VAL A 138 -4.54 -17.32 17.14
C VAL A 138 -5.63 -17.98 17.99
N CYS A 139 -6.28 -17.23 18.87
CA CYS A 139 -7.18 -17.71 19.92
C CYS A 139 -8.63 -17.24 19.76
N GLY A 140 -8.98 -16.53 18.68
CA GLY A 140 -10.37 -16.15 18.41
C GLY A 140 -11.29 -17.37 18.39
N GLU A 141 -12.55 -17.19 18.77
CA GLU A 141 -13.61 -18.20 18.59
C GLU A 141 -13.81 -18.39 17.08
N TRP A 142 -13.16 -19.42 16.55
CA TRP A 142 -13.45 -19.97 15.23
C TRP A 142 -14.42 -21.11 15.51
N ASP A 143 -15.69 -20.97 15.13
CA ASP A 143 -16.69 -22.01 15.36
C ASP A 143 -16.21 -23.32 14.70
N GLU A 144 -15.72 -24.27 15.51
CA GLU A 144 -15.24 -25.58 15.05
C GLU A 144 -16.40 -26.59 14.85
N ASP A 145 -17.66 -26.16 14.93
CA ASP A 145 -18.84 -27.03 14.96
C ASP A 145 -19.67 -27.00 13.66
N ASP A 146 -19.04 -27.04 12.49
CA ASP A 146 -19.76 -27.30 11.22
C ASP A 146 -18.97 -28.23 10.29
N GLU A 147 -18.40 -29.29 10.86
CA GLU A 147 -17.89 -30.43 10.10
C GLU A 147 -18.45 -31.74 10.68
N THR A 148 -19.75 -32.00 10.46
CA THR A 148 -20.35 -33.34 10.29
C THR A 148 -21.88 -33.28 10.15
N ALA A 149 -22.41 -32.96 8.96
CA ALA A 149 -23.84 -33.25 8.68
C ALA A 149 -24.22 -33.37 7.19
N ALA A 150 -23.29 -33.71 6.28
CA ALA A 150 -23.65 -33.88 4.86
C ALA A 150 -22.80 -34.92 4.12
N ALA A 151 -22.61 -36.12 4.70
CA ALA A 151 -22.08 -37.25 3.93
C ALA A 151 -22.42 -38.64 4.52
N VAL A 152 -23.70 -38.95 4.76
CA VAL A 152 -24.20 -40.33 4.64
C VAL A 152 -25.65 -40.30 4.16
N SER A 153 -25.84 -40.19 2.86
CA SER A 153 -27.07 -40.64 2.20
C SER A 153 -26.72 -41.71 1.19
N SER A 154 -27.28 -42.90 1.45
CA SER A 154 -27.59 -43.99 0.52
C SER A 154 -26.44 -44.66 -0.23
N TYR A 155 -26.04 -45.85 0.23
CA TYR A 155 -25.96 -47.09 -0.57
C TYR A 155 -25.76 -48.27 0.39
N ASP A 156 -26.83 -48.75 1.02
CA ASP A 156 -26.92 -50.12 1.56
C ASP A 156 -28.34 -50.35 2.11
N ASP A 157 -29.31 -50.50 1.19
CA ASP A 157 -30.45 -51.42 1.41
C ASP A 157 -31.18 -51.67 0.08
N LEU A 158 -30.71 -52.65 -0.70
CA LEU A 158 -31.51 -53.29 -1.74
C LEU A 158 -31.35 -54.81 -1.61
N PRO A 159 -32.44 -55.60 -1.56
CA PRO A 159 -32.35 -57.04 -1.42
C PRO A 159 -31.82 -57.68 -2.71
N GLN A 160 -30.87 -58.60 -2.56
CA GLN A 160 -30.36 -59.44 -3.66
C GLN A 160 -31.41 -60.49 -4.05
N PRO A 161 -31.67 -60.72 -5.35
CA PRO A 161 -32.62 -61.75 -5.77
C PRO A 161 -32.03 -63.16 -5.63
N VAL A 162 -32.91 -64.13 -5.33
CA VAL A 162 -32.66 -65.58 -5.35
C VAL A 162 -32.76 -66.10 -6.78
#